data_AF-A0A8J6QHK4-F1
#
_entry.id   AF-A0A8J6QHK4-F1
#
_cell.length_a   1.000
_cell.length_b   1.000
_cell.length_c   1.000
_cell.angle_alpha   90.00
_cell.angle_beta   90.00
_cell.angle_gamma   90.00
#
_symmetry.space_group_name_H-M   'P 1'
#
loop_
_entity.id
_entity.type
_entity.pdbx_description
1 polymer ?
#
loop_
_entity_poly.entity_id
_entity_poly.type
_entity_poly.pdbx_seq_one_letter_code
_entity_poly.pdbx_strand_id
1 'polypeptide(L)'
;MASSKLLLTGIPRSGTTLSCKLLNERSDVVALHEPINPQLIATDASAQQAVDYIRSRIDFFDQSIVSGTPFSHGDKGGLGVDNPVGQTVRDGVRAVRSVRGEIQLPARPSKSFSLVVKQNALFTALLPQLLKHYQVVTIVRNPIDVLLSWMTVDLPVNTGHIPAGERFAPELASELAAESDVLQRQLIIYQWFSEQFATHDVPTVRYEDLIETSGTALDRALGLRVIERASLAPPPRKYPAEVVGRLVAVKQQLFKSLPNANYSQVEIENALNQAQQKIAEK
;
A
#
# COMPACT_ATOMS: atom_id res chain seq x y z
N MET A 1 -27.72 -10.14 1.65
CA MET A 1 -26.45 -9.69 2.28
C MET A 1 -25.34 -9.78 1.24
N ALA A 2 -24.59 -8.72 0.97
CA ALA A 2 -23.58 -8.65 -0.08
C ALA A 2 -22.23 -9.29 0.34
N SER A 3 -21.30 -9.49 -0.61
CA SER A 3 -19.90 -9.85 -0.31
C SER A 3 -19.27 -8.82 0.63
N SER A 4 -18.38 -9.26 1.53
CA SER A 4 -17.64 -8.32 2.40
C SER A 4 -16.67 -7.49 1.56
N LYS A 5 -16.63 -6.18 1.80
CA LYS A 5 -15.78 -5.21 1.09
C LYS A 5 -14.84 -4.57 2.11
N LEU A 6 -13.55 -4.75 1.90
CA LEU A 6 -12.48 -4.33 2.82
C LEU A 6 -11.51 -3.43 2.07
N LEU A 7 -10.93 -2.45 2.76
CA LEU A 7 -9.90 -1.61 2.18
C LEU A 7 -8.53 -1.93 2.77
N LEU A 8 -7.53 -1.89 1.90
CA LEU A 8 -6.13 -1.97 2.28
C LEU A 8 -5.44 -0.66 1.87
N THR A 9 -4.75 -0.03 2.80
CA THR A 9 -3.90 1.11 2.50
C THR A 9 -2.54 0.94 3.16
N GLY A 10 -1.67 1.93 3.04
CA GLY A 10 -0.35 1.86 3.63
C GLY A 10 0.62 2.83 2.98
N ILE A 11 1.77 2.96 3.62
CA ILE A 11 2.88 3.77 3.14
C ILE A 11 3.37 3.17 1.81
N PRO A 12 3.49 3.93 0.71
CA PRO A 12 4.07 3.42 -0.52
C PRO A 12 5.40 2.71 -0.24
N ARG A 13 5.58 1.52 -0.83
CA ARG A 13 6.75 0.64 -0.61
C ARG A 13 6.81 -0.08 0.75
N SER A 14 5.73 -0.07 1.55
CA SER A 14 5.63 -0.86 2.79
C SER A 14 5.25 -2.32 2.59
N GLY A 15 4.99 -2.78 1.37
CA GLY A 15 4.56 -4.16 1.11
C GLY A 15 3.05 -4.35 0.95
N THR A 16 2.30 -3.28 0.69
CA THR A 16 0.87 -3.37 0.30
C THR A 16 0.65 -4.24 -0.95
N THR A 17 1.57 -4.25 -1.91
CA THR A 17 1.52 -5.15 -3.07
C THR A 17 1.72 -6.62 -2.68
N LEU A 18 2.67 -6.92 -1.78
CA LEU A 18 2.85 -8.28 -1.24
C LEU A 18 1.58 -8.73 -0.51
N SER A 19 0.96 -7.83 0.25
CA SER A 19 -0.30 -8.09 0.95
C SER A 19 -1.41 -8.50 -0.04
N CYS A 20 -1.58 -7.78 -1.16
CA CYS A 20 -2.51 -8.18 -2.21
C CYS A 20 -2.17 -9.57 -2.81
N LYS A 21 -0.88 -9.88 -2.99
CA LYS A 21 -0.45 -11.21 -3.48
C LYS A 21 -0.86 -12.32 -2.50
N LEU A 22 -0.55 -12.17 -1.21
CA LEU A 22 -0.87 -13.15 -0.16
C LEU A 22 -2.38 -13.36 0.03
N LEU A 23 -3.17 -12.31 -0.18
CA LEU A 23 -4.63 -12.39 -0.14
C LEU A 23 -5.19 -13.13 -1.36
N ASN A 24 -4.57 -12.99 -2.53
CA ASN A 24 -4.98 -13.69 -3.75
C ASN A 24 -4.55 -15.16 -3.81
N GLU A 25 -3.70 -15.62 -2.89
CA GLU A 25 -3.45 -17.05 -2.67
C GLU A 25 -4.68 -17.78 -2.09
N ARG A 26 -5.65 -17.02 -1.57
CA ARG A 26 -6.88 -17.56 -1.00
C ARG A 26 -7.97 -17.72 -2.04
N SER A 27 -8.76 -18.79 -1.94
CA SER A 27 -9.92 -19.01 -2.80
C SER A 27 -11.13 -18.14 -2.42
N ASP A 28 -11.23 -17.73 -1.16
CA ASP A 28 -12.30 -16.94 -0.54
C ASP A 28 -12.03 -15.42 -0.54
N VAL A 29 -10.99 -14.95 -1.24
CA VAL A 29 -10.67 -13.53 -1.36
C VAL A 29 -10.37 -13.16 -2.82
N VAL A 30 -10.68 -11.91 -3.17
CA VAL A 30 -10.16 -11.22 -4.34
C VAL A 30 -9.54 -9.91 -3.86
N ALA A 31 -8.23 -9.75 -4.02
CA ALA A 31 -7.53 -8.51 -3.70
C ALA A 31 -7.15 -7.76 -4.98
N LEU A 32 -7.61 -6.52 -5.11
CA LEU A 32 -7.33 -5.66 -6.26
C LEU A 32 -6.27 -4.62 -5.88
N HIS A 33 -5.18 -4.58 -6.64
CA HIS A 33 -4.08 -3.64 -6.45
C HIS A 33 -4.33 -2.32 -7.18
N GLU A 34 -4.65 -1.24 -6.48
CA GLU A 34 -4.83 0.11 -7.03
C GLU A 34 -5.79 0.20 -8.25
N PRO A 35 -6.98 -0.44 -8.22
CA PRO A 35 -7.84 -0.53 -9.41
C PRO A 35 -8.60 0.77 -9.73
N ILE A 36 -8.58 1.75 -8.81
CA ILE A 36 -9.29 3.03 -8.97
C ILE A 36 -8.30 4.04 -9.56
N ASN A 37 -8.62 4.65 -10.69
CA ASN A 37 -7.81 5.72 -11.26
C ASN A 37 -8.16 7.06 -10.58
N PRO A 38 -7.25 7.67 -9.78
CA PRO A 38 -7.54 8.94 -9.11
C PRO A 38 -7.74 10.12 -10.08
N GLN A 39 -7.22 10.02 -11.31
CA GLN A 39 -7.38 11.06 -12.34
C GLN A 39 -8.83 11.19 -12.84
N LEU A 40 -9.64 10.15 -12.67
CA LEU A 40 -11.06 10.17 -13.06
C LEU A 40 -11.97 10.81 -12.01
N ILE A 41 -11.43 11.14 -10.84
CA ILE A 41 -12.15 11.95 -9.84
C ILE A 41 -12.05 13.41 -10.31
N ALA A 42 -13.18 14.11 -10.44
CA ALA A 42 -13.25 15.50 -10.91
C ALA A 42 -12.35 16.43 -10.07
N THR A 43 -11.49 17.23 -10.69
CA THR A 43 -10.39 17.99 -10.04
C THR A 43 -10.82 18.76 -8.78
N ASP A 44 -11.99 19.37 -8.81
CA ASP A 44 -12.63 20.17 -7.75
C ASP A 44 -13.53 19.37 -6.79
N ALA A 45 -13.55 18.04 -6.92
CA ALA A 45 -14.34 17.18 -6.05
C ALA A 45 -13.97 17.35 -4.59
N SER A 46 -15.00 17.56 -3.76
CA SER A 46 -14.89 17.42 -2.31
C SER A 46 -14.49 15.99 -1.91
N ALA A 47 -13.99 15.84 -0.68
CA ALA A 47 -13.70 14.53 -0.10
C ALA A 47 -14.91 13.57 -0.15
N GLN A 48 -16.13 14.09 0.07
CA GLN A 48 -17.34 13.27 0.01
C GLN A 48 -17.64 12.77 -1.41
N GLN A 49 -17.52 13.64 -2.42
CA GLN A 49 -17.69 13.25 -3.82
C GLN A 49 -16.65 12.20 -4.25
N ALA A 50 -15.41 12.34 -3.79
CA ALA A 50 -14.35 11.36 -4.04
C ALA A 50 -14.67 10.00 -3.37
N VAL A 51 -15.20 10.01 -2.15
CA VAL A 51 -15.64 8.79 -1.44
C VAL A 51 -16.81 8.13 -2.15
N ASP A 52 -17.81 8.90 -2.60
CA ASP A 52 -18.96 8.35 -3.34
C ASP A 52 -18.52 7.73 -4.67
N TYR A 53 -17.58 8.37 -5.37
CA TYR A 53 -16.94 7.77 -6.54
C TYR A 53 -16.24 6.46 -6.18
N ILE A 54 -15.39 6.43 -5.16
CA ILE A 54 -14.68 5.22 -4.69
C ILE A 54 -15.69 4.09 -4.40
N ARG A 55 -16.78 4.39 -3.67
CA ARG A 55 -17.83 3.41 -3.36
C ARG A 55 -18.47 2.85 -4.62
N SER A 56 -18.84 3.71 -5.56
CA SER A 56 -19.41 3.28 -6.84
C SER A 56 -18.47 2.35 -7.62
N ARG A 57 -17.15 2.61 -7.57
CA ARG A 57 -16.14 1.78 -8.23
C ARG A 57 -15.98 0.43 -7.56
N ILE A 58 -15.98 0.38 -6.23
CA ILE A 58 -15.90 -0.88 -5.48
C ILE A 58 -17.14 -1.74 -5.74
N ASP A 59 -18.33 -1.13 -5.77
CA ASP A 59 -19.57 -1.82 -6.12
C ASP A 59 -19.55 -2.37 -7.55
N PHE A 60 -19.03 -1.58 -8.48
CA PHE A 60 -18.82 -2.02 -9.86
C PHE A 60 -17.85 -3.21 -9.95
N PHE A 61 -16.71 -3.17 -9.25
CA PHE A 61 -15.75 -4.29 -9.26
C PHE A 61 -16.37 -5.58 -8.70
N ASP A 62 -17.11 -5.49 -7.59
CA ASP A 62 -17.82 -6.63 -7.01
C ASP A 62 -18.82 -7.24 -8.02
N GLN A 63 -19.62 -6.41 -8.68
CA GLN A 63 -20.57 -6.86 -9.71
C GLN A 63 -19.86 -7.47 -10.93
N SER A 64 -18.75 -6.89 -11.37
CA SER A 64 -17.96 -7.42 -12.49
C SER A 64 -17.36 -8.78 -12.15
N ILE A 65 -16.86 -8.96 -10.93
CA ILE A 65 -16.34 -10.27 -10.46
C ILE A 65 -17.48 -11.29 -10.36
N VAL A 66 -18.65 -10.89 -9.88
CA VAL A 66 -19.81 -11.80 -9.79
C VAL A 66 -20.29 -12.26 -11.16
N SER A 67 -20.29 -11.35 -12.14
CA SER A 67 -20.73 -11.62 -13.50
C SER A 67 -19.63 -12.17 -14.42
N GLY A 68 -18.36 -12.14 -13.99
CA GLY A 68 -17.21 -12.49 -14.82
C GLY A 68 -16.98 -11.50 -15.98
N THR A 69 -17.45 -10.26 -15.85
CA THR A 69 -17.28 -9.23 -16.88
C THR A 69 -15.93 -8.52 -16.75
N PRO A 70 -15.30 -8.11 -17.87
CA PRO A 70 -14.08 -7.31 -17.82
C PRO A 70 -14.30 -5.96 -17.11
N PHE A 71 -13.25 -5.47 -16.45
CA PHE A 71 -13.21 -4.12 -15.92
C PHE A 71 -11.81 -3.51 -16.06
N SER A 72 -11.76 -2.19 -16.22
CA SER A 72 -10.48 -1.47 -16.28
C SER A 72 -9.75 -1.55 -14.94
N HIS A 73 -8.47 -1.91 -15.00
CA HIS A 73 -7.54 -1.73 -13.90
C HIS A 73 -7.03 -0.28 -13.90
N GLY A 74 -6.45 0.18 -12.79
CA GLY A 74 -6.02 1.57 -12.61
C GLY A 74 -4.95 2.07 -13.60
N ASP A 75 -4.36 3.20 -13.25
CA ASP A 75 -3.58 4.03 -14.18
C ASP A 75 -2.36 3.33 -14.80
N LYS A 76 -2.05 3.67 -16.06
CA LYS A 76 -0.99 3.05 -16.88
C LYS A 76 0.43 3.19 -16.28
N GLY A 77 0.65 4.06 -15.30
CA GLY A 77 1.94 4.26 -14.63
C GLY A 77 2.36 3.12 -13.68
N GLY A 78 1.41 2.24 -13.32
CA GLY A 78 1.65 1.04 -12.51
C GLY A 78 1.96 -0.22 -13.31
N LEU A 79 2.10 -0.13 -14.64
CA LEU A 79 2.32 -1.27 -15.58
C LEU A 79 3.67 -2.00 -15.41
N GLY A 80 4.36 -1.84 -14.28
CA GLY A 80 5.45 -2.71 -13.84
C GLY A 80 5.02 -3.80 -12.85
N VAL A 81 3.76 -3.81 -12.40
CA VAL A 81 3.26 -4.86 -11.52
C VAL A 81 2.04 -5.49 -12.18
N ASP A 82 2.30 -6.55 -12.94
CA ASP A 82 1.32 -7.62 -13.19
C ASP A 82 0.48 -7.79 -11.92
N ASN A 83 -0.83 -7.60 -12.02
CA ASN A 83 -1.71 -7.99 -10.92
C ASN A 83 -1.39 -9.47 -10.63
N PRO A 84 -0.78 -9.83 -9.48
CA PRO A 84 -0.20 -11.15 -9.25
C PRO A 84 -1.30 -12.18 -8.91
N VAL A 85 -2.46 -12.05 -9.54
CA VAL A 85 -3.52 -13.06 -9.53
C VAL A 85 -3.02 -14.22 -10.41
N GLY A 86 -2.21 -15.07 -9.81
CA GLY A 86 -1.84 -16.38 -10.33
C GLY A 86 -0.54 -16.44 -11.14
N GLN A 87 0.63 -16.30 -10.49
CA GLN A 87 1.87 -16.88 -11.03
C GLN A 87 2.11 -18.33 -10.55
N THR A 88 1.18 -18.94 -9.82
CA THR A 88 1.28 -20.36 -9.47
C THR A 88 -0.04 -21.08 -9.74
N VAL A 89 0.03 -22.05 -10.64
CA VAL A 89 -1.00 -23.05 -10.93
C VAL A 89 -0.57 -24.37 -10.29
N ARG A 90 -1.35 -24.89 -9.36
CA ARG A 90 -1.49 -26.33 -9.11
C ARG A 90 -2.98 -26.60 -8.91
N ASP A 91 -3.49 -27.64 -9.55
CA ASP A 91 -4.88 -28.13 -9.49
C ASP A 91 -5.96 -27.36 -10.28
N GLY A 92 -5.70 -27.03 -11.55
CA GLY A 92 -6.79 -26.94 -12.54
C GLY A 92 -7.57 -25.61 -12.66
N VAL A 93 -6.84 -24.51 -12.93
CA VAL A 93 -7.25 -23.24 -13.56
C VAL A 93 -7.50 -22.04 -12.63
N ARG A 94 -6.77 -20.92 -12.88
CA ARG A 94 -7.32 -19.58 -13.23
C ARG A 94 -6.33 -18.80 -14.10
N ALA A 95 -6.69 -18.55 -15.36
CA ALA A 95 -5.95 -17.65 -16.25
C ALA A 95 -6.59 -16.26 -16.22
N VAL A 96 -5.81 -15.22 -15.91
CA VAL A 96 -6.21 -13.83 -16.12
C VAL A 96 -6.02 -13.50 -17.59
N ARG A 97 -7.05 -12.95 -18.24
CA ARG A 97 -6.89 -12.35 -19.58
C ARG A 97 -6.78 -10.84 -19.41
N SER A 98 -5.60 -10.30 -19.69
CA SER A 98 -5.38 -8.85 -19.77
C SER A 98 -5.42 -8.42 -21.23
N VAL A 99 -6.37 -7.55 -21.60
CA VAL A 99 -6.43 -6.90 -22.91
C VAL A 99 -6.47 -5.41 -22.68
N ARG A 100 -5.46 -4.67 -23.18
CA ARG A 100 -5.43 -3.20 -23.18
C ARG A 100 -5.88 -2.52 -21.87
N GLY A 101 -5.35 -2.94 -20.72
CA GLY A 101 -5.65 -2.33 -19.41
C GLY A 101 -6.96 -2.79 -18.75
N GLU A 102 -7.69 -3.70 -19.37
CA GLU A 102 -8.81 -4.41 -18.75
C GLU A 102 -8.35 -5.74 -18.17
N ILE A 103 -8.94 -6.09 -17.03
CA ILE A 103 -8.79 -7.38 -16.37
C ILE A 103 -10.13 -8.07 -16.39
N GLN A 104 -10.15 -9.33 -16.81
CA GLN A 104 -11.30 -10.22 -16.65
C GLN A 104 -10.93 -11.34 -15.68
N LEU A 105 -11.69 -11.44 -14.59
CA LEU A 105 -11.60 -12.54 -13.63
C LEU A 105 -12.73 -13.55 -13.88
N PRO A 106 -12.52 -14.85 -13.62
CA PRO A 106 -13.60 -15.82 -13.66
C PRO A 106 -14.74 -15.41 -12.73
N ALA A 107 -15.98 -15.62 -13.18
CA ALA A 107 -17.16 -15.35 -12.38
C ALA A 107 -17.08 -16.09 -11.02
N ARG A 108 -17.44 -15.40 -9.94
CA ARG A 108 -17.54 -15.98 -8.60
C ARG A 108 -18.94 -15.76 -8.04
N PRO A 109 -19.57 -16.76 -7.41
CA PRO A 109 -20.87 -16.53 -6.76
C PRO A 109 -20.78 -15.38 -5.75
N SER A 110 -21.80 -14.54 -5.72
CA SER A 110 -21.88 -13.49 -4.69
C SER A 110 -21.74 -14.12 -3.30
N LYS A 111 -21.04 -13.43 -2.39
CA LYS A 111 -20.75 -13.87 -1.02
C LYS A 111 -19.80 -15.07 -0.89
N SER A 112 -19.31 -15.66 -1.97
CA SER A 112 -18.29 -16.72 -1.89
C SER A 112 -16.88 -16.16 -1.69
N PHE A 113 -16.72 -14.84 -1.67
CA PHE A 113 -15.44 -14.18 -1.50
C PHE A 113 -15.60 -12.84 -0.76
N SER A 114 -14.50 -12.37 -0.17
CA SER A 114 -14.34 -10.98 0.26
C SER A 114 -13.56 -10.20 -0.80
N LEU A 115 -14.02 -8.99 -1.13
CA LEU A 115 -13.32 -8.07 -2.01
C LEU A 115 -12.44 -7.14 -1.17
N VAL A 116 -11.13 -7.24 -1.36
CA VAL A 116 -10.15 -6.31 -0.77
C VAL A 116 -9.70 -5.35 -1.86
N VAL A 117 -9.92 -4.06 -1.68
CA VAL A 117 -9.44 -3.03 -2.61
C VAL A 117 -8.31 -2.25 -1.97
N LYS A 118 -7.21 -2.12 -2.69
CA LYS A 118 -6.03 -1.40 -2.20
C LYS A 118 -5.87 -0.06 -2.90
N GLN A 119 -5.58 1.00 -2.14
CA GLN A 119 -4.97 2.24 -2.61
C GLN A 119 -4.06 2.79 -1.52
N ASN A 120 -2.92 3.38 -1.88
CA ASN A 120 -2.03 4.03 -0.91
C ASN A 120 -2.56 5.43 -0.57
N ALA A 121 -1.96 6.48 -1.15
CA ALA A 121 -2.21 7.88 -0.76
C ALA A 121 -3.68 8.32 -0.84
N LEU A 122 -4.44 7.86 -1.85
CA LEU A 122 -5.85 8.21 -2.00
C LEU A 122 -6.71 7.75 -0.81
N PHE A 123 -6.53 6.49 -0.36
CA PHE A 123 -7.31 6.00 0.78
C PHE A 123 -6.82 6.57 2.10
N THR A 124 -5.51 6.83 2.25
CA THR A 124 -5.01 7.48 3.45
C THR A 124 -5.56 8.90 3.58
N ALA A 125 -5.60 9.70 2.50
CA ALA A 125 -6.13 11.06 2.56
C ALA A 125 -7.65 11.15 2.78
N LEU A 126 -8.39 10.08 2.47
CA LEU A 126 -9.84 9.98 2.66
C LEU A 126 -10.22 9.05 3.82
N LEU A 127 -9.25 8.69 4.67
CA LEU A 127 -9.39 7.68 5.71
C LEU A 127 -10.57 7.95 6.68
N PRO A 128 -10.74 9.16 7.26
CA PRO A 128 -11.85 9.43 8.18
C PRO A 128 -13.24 9.21 7.56
N GLN A 129 -13.41 9.44 6.26
CA GLN A 129 -14.67 9.22 5.56
C GLN A 129 -14.84 7.75 5.15
N LEU A 130 -13.77 7.09 4.70
CA LEU A 130 -13.80 5.69 4.29
C LEU A 130 -14.09 4.74 5.46
N LEU A 131 -13.59 5.05 6.66
CA LEU A 131 -13.85 4.28 7.88
C LEU A 131 -15.35 4.22 8.27
N LYS A 132 -16.17 5.16 7.78
CA LYS A 132 -17.64 5.14 7.98
C LYS A 132 -18.34 4.05 7.17
N HIS A 133 -17.66 3.49 6.18
CA HIS A 133 -18.24 2.58 5.19
C HIS A 133 -17.54 1.24 5.11
N TYR A 134 -16.26 1.19 5.47
CA TYR A 134 -15.42 0.02 5.29
C TYR A 134 -14.54 -0.23 6.51
N GLN A 135 -14.27 -1.50 6.78
CA GLN A 135 -13.10 -1.88 7.55
C GLN A 135 -11.84 -1.58 6.70
N VAL A 136 -10.88 -0.90 7.31
CA VAL A 136 -9.61 -0.54 6.69
C VAL A 136 -8.47 -1.18 7.49
N VAL A 137 -7.49 -1.74 6.78
CA VAL A 137 -6.22 -2.19 7.36
C VAL A 137 -5.08 -1.42 6.69
N THR A 138 -4.08 -1.03 7.46
CA THR A 138 -2.92 -0.29 6.97
C THR A 138 -1.68 -1.18 7.03
N ILE A 139 -0.79 -1.03 6.03
CA ILE A 139 0.53 -1.65 6.04
C ILE A 139 1.60 -0.59 6.23
N VAL A 140 2.39 -0.75 7.28
CA VAL A 140 3.55 0.10 7.58
C VAL A 140 4.84 -0.70 7.42
N ARG A 141 5.95 0.01 7.28
CA ARG A 141 7.28 -0.57 7.21
C ARG A 141 8.27 0.34 7.91
N ASN A 142 9.38 -0.21 8.41
CA ASN A 142 10.45 0.55 9.01
C ASN A 142 10.82 1.76 8.12
N PRO A 143 10.89 2.99 8.68
CA PRO A 143 11.09 4.20 7.89
C PRO A 143 12.38 4.20 7.08
N ILE A 144 13.45 3.60 7.59
CA ILE A 144 14.72 3.53 6.85
C ILE A 144 14.54 2.75 5.55
N ASP A 145 13.90 1.59 5.59
CA ASP A 145 13.65 0.79 4.39
C ASP A 145 12.73 1.49 3.37
N VAL A 146 11.77 2.27 3.86
CA VAL A 146 10.86 3.05 3.02
C VAL A 146 11.61 4.18 2.33
N LEU A 147 12.33 5.00 3.09
CA LEU A 147 13.11 6.13 2.56
C LEU A 147 14.19 5.67 1.58
N LEU A 148 14.93 4.62 1.93
CA LEU A 148 15.90 3.99 1.02
C LEU A 148 15.21 3.51 -0.27
N SER A 149 14.00 2.95 -0.18
CA SER A 149 13.25 2.57 -1.38
C SER A 149 12.75 3.78 -2.17
N TRP A 150 12.31 4.86 -1.55
CA TRP A 150 11.80 6.04 -2.25
C TRP A 150 12.89 6.74 -3.04
N MET A 151 14.10 6.84 -2.49
CA MET A 151 15.25 7.44 -3.17
C MET A 151 15.75 6.66 -4.40
N THR A 152 15.24 5.45 -4.67
CA THR A 152 15.72 4.59 -5.77
C THR A 152 14.62 4.11 -6.73
N VAL A 153 13.42 4.68 -6.67
CA VAL A 153 12.30 4.32 -7.56
C VAL A 153 11.85 5.52 -8.37
N ASP A 154 11.34 5.27 -9.58
CA ASP A 154 10.71 6.29 -10.41
C ASP A 154 9.23 6.42 -10.03
N LEU A 155 8.97 7.07 -8.90
CA LEU A 155 7.64 7.39 -8.39
C LEU A 155 7.65 8.81 -7.82
N PRO A 156 6.51 9.53 -7.75
CA PRO A 156 6.46 10.88 -7.19
C PRO A 156 7.07 11.02 -5.78
N VAL A 157 7.00 9.96 -4.97
CA VAL A 157 7.62 9.93 -3.64
C VAL A 157 9.14 10.12 -3.67
N ASN A 158 9.81 9.79 -4.77
CA ASN A 158 11.24 10.04 -4.96
C ASN A 158 11.58 11.53 -4.92
N THR A 159 10.70 12.39 -5.44
CA THR A 159 10.86 13.84 -5.46
C THR A 159 10.16 14.54 -4.30
N GLY A 160 9.60 13.77 -3.37
CA GLY A 160 8.92 14.29 -2.18
C GLY A 160 7.47 14.72 -2.45
N HIS A 161 6.77 14.02 -3.34
CA HIS A 161 5.36 14.27 -3.63
C HIS A 161 4.49 13.00 -3.56
N ILE A 162 3.22 13.17 -3.23
CA ILE A 162 2.17 12.14 -3.25
C ILE A 162 0.88 12.75 -3.80
N PRO A 163 0.75 12.90 -5.14
CA PRO A 163 -0.29 13.74 -5.74
C PRO A 163 -1.72 13.43 -5.31
N ALA A 164 -2.07 12.14 -5.20
CA ALA A 164 -3.40 11.73 -4.74
C ALA A 164 -3.66 12.03 -3.25
N GLY A 165 -2.60 12.09 -2.43
CA GLY A 165 -2.67 12.49 -1.03
C GLY A 165 -2.77 14.01 -0.88
N GLU A 166 -1.86 14.75 -1.53
CA GLU A 166 -1.83 16.22 -1.56
C GLU A 166 -3.18 16.81 -1.97
N ARG A 167 -3.86 16.18 -2.93
CA ARG A 167 -5.16 16.62 -3.42
C ARG A 167 -6.26 16.66 -2.36
N PHE A 168 -6.28 15.70 -1.42
CA PHE A 168 -7.32 15.59 -0.39
C PHE A 168 -6.81 15.94 1.01
N ALA A 169 -5.54 16.33 1.14
CA ALA A 169 -4.91 16.80 2.36
C ALA A 169 -4.22 18.17 2.09
N PRO A 170 -4.97 19.28 2.08
CA PRO A 170 -4.44 20.60 1.72
C PRO A 170 -3.34 21.11 2.64
N GLU A 171 -3.36 20.72 3.92
CA GLU A 171 -2.31 21.04 4.90
C GLU A 171 -0.99 20.37 4.50
N LEU A 172 -1.03 19.07 4.18
CA LEU A 172 0.13 18.33 3.65
C LEU A 172 0.64 18.99 2.36
N ALA A 173 -0.24 19.32 1.41
CA ALA A 173 0.17 19.94 0.15
C ALA A 173 0.90 21.27 0.38
N SER A 174 0.41 22.06 1.34
CA SER A 174 1.00 23.34 1.70
C SER A 174 2.35 23.17 2.40
N GLU A 175 2.48 22.18 3.29
CA GLU A 175 3.74 21.84 3.96
C GLU A 175 4.80 21.36 2.97
N LEU A 176 4.43 20.47 2.04
CA LEU A 176 5.33 19.99 0.99
C LEU A 176 5.74 21.10 0.02
N ALA A 177 4.84 22.02 -0.32
CA ALA A 177 5.16 23.15 -1.19
C ALA A 177 6.12 24.16 -0.52
N ALA A 178 6.08 24.28 0.81
CA ALA A 178 6.95 25.17 1.57
C ALA A 178 8.36 24.57 1.81
N GLU A 179 8.50 23.25 1.78
CA GLU A 179 9.78 22.57 2.01
C GLU A 179 10.56 22.38 0.70
N SER A 180 11.77 22.96 0.65
CA SER A 180 12.64 22.93 -0.53
C SER A 180 13.46 21.63 -0.64
N ASP A 181 13.81 21.00 0.49
CA ASP A 181 14.62 19.80 0.53
C ASP A 181 13.77 18.54 0.28
N VAL A 182 14.20 17.73 -0.69
CA VAL A 182 13.50 16.50 -1.10
C VAL A 182 13.41 15.50 0.05
N LEU A 183 14.48 15.35 0.85
CA LEU A 183 14.51 14.38 1.93
C LEU A 183 13.58 14.82 3.06
N GLN A 184 13.54 16.12 3.38
CA GLN A 184 12.56 16.66 4.32
C GLN A 184 11.12 16.43 3.84
N ARG A 185 10.81 16.69 2.56
CA ARG A 185 9.49 16.36 2.00
C ARG A 185 9.16 14.88 2.15
N GLN A 186 10.12 13.98 1.92
CA GLN A 186 9.93 12.54 2.15
C GLN A 186 9.66 12.22 3.63
N LEU A 187 10.35 12.87 4.57
CA LEU A 187 10.11 12.68 5.99
C LEU A 187 8.70 13.16 6.39
N ILE A 188 8.29 14.33 5.92
CA ILE A 188 6.94 14.88 6.10
C ILE A 188 5.90 13.88 5.57
N ILE A 189 6.09 13.34 4.36
CA ILE A 189 5.17 12.34 3.79
C ILE A 189 5.08 11.09 4.67
N TYR A 190 6.21 10.55 5.12
CA TYR A 190 6.23 9.35 5.97
C TYR A 190 5.50 9.62 7.29
N GLN A 191 5.78 10.76 7.92
CA GLN A 191 5.16 11.19 9.16
C GLN A 191 3.66 11.36 8.97
N TRP A 192 3.22 12.04 7.91
CA TRP A 192 1.81 12.22 7.57
C TRP A 192 1.06 10.88 7.49
N PHE A 193 1.58 9.88 6.78
CA PHE A 193 0.94 8.55 6.77
C PHE A 193 0.83 7.96 8.17
N SER A 194 1.91 8.01 8.96
CA SER A 194 1.97 7.45 10.30
C SER A 194 0.96 8.13 11.24
N GLU A 195 0.85 9.45 11.15
CA GLU A 195 -0.10 10.27 11.92
C GLU A 195 -1.54 9.99 11.51
N GLN A 196 -1.82 9.87 10.20
CA GLN A 196 -3.16 9.51 9.73
C GLN A 196 -3.61 8.15 10.31
N PHE A 197 -2.71 7.17 10.35
CA PHE A 197 -3.04 5.84 10.89
C PHE A 197 -3.22 5.85 12.41
N ALA A 198 -2.35 6.57 13.14
CA ALA A 198 -2.43 6.68 14.59
C ALA A 198 -3.66 7.47 15.05
N THR A 199 -3.94 8.61 14.41
CA THR A 199 -5.07 9.49 14.75
C THR A 199 -6.41 8.79 14.62
N HIS A 200 -6.54 7.87 13.66
CA HIS A 200 -7.78 7.16 13.37
C HIS A 200 -7.82 5.73 13.94
N ASP A 201 -6.84 5.34 14.75
CA ASP A 201 -6.75 4.02 15.41
C ASP A 201 -7.01 2.83 14.45
N VAL A 202 -6.41 2.90 13.26
CA VAL A 202 -6.67 1.90 12.22
C VAL A 202 -5.79 0.67 12.44
N PRO A 203 -6.35 -0.56 12.36
CA PRO A 203 -5.56 -1.78 12.45
C PRO A 203 -4.35 -1.75 11.51
N THR A 204 -3.17 -1.80 12.11
CA THR A 204 -1.90 -1.62 11.42
C THR A 204 -1.09 -2.91 11.45
N VAL A 205 -0.63 -3.36 10.29
CA VAL A 205 0.26 -4.51 10.13
C VAL A 205 1.63 -4.03 9.68
N ARG A 206 2.66 -4.37 10.45
CA ARG A 206 4.05 -4.12 10.06
C ARG A 206 4.46 -5.09 8.97
N TYR A 207 5.24 -4.61 8.02
CA TYR A 207 5.83 -5.45 6.97
C TYR A 207 6.67 -6.59 7.56
N GLU A 208 7.38 -6.32 8.65
CA GLU A 208 8.22 -7.29 9.32
C GLU A 208 7.37 -8.43 9.89
N ASP A 209 6.26 -8.12 10.56
CA ASP A 209 5.30 -9.11 11.07
C ASP A 209 4.62 -9.87 9.92
N LEU A 210 4.34 -9.20 8.80
CA LEU A 210 3.80 -9.83 7.60
C LEU A 210 4.74 -10.95 7.09
N ILE A 211 6.05 -10.69 7.10
CA ILE A 211 7.08 -11.65 6.68
C ILE A 211 7.25 -12.75 7.74
N GLU A 212 7.48 -12.38 8.99
CA GLU A 212 7.72 -13.31 10.10
C GLU A 212 6.57 -14.31 10.28
N THR A 213 5.33 -13.82 10.17
CA THR A 213 4.14 -14.66 10.34
C THR A 213 3.62 -15.28 9.04
N SER A 214 4.37 -15.14 7.95
CA SER A 214 4.02 -15.63 6.61
C SER A 214 2.59 -15.26 6.19
N GLY A 215 2.20 -14.00 6.42
CA GLY A 215 0.88 -13.47 6.09
C GLY A 215 -0.21 -13.65 7.15
N THR A 216 0.05 -14.38 8.24
CA THR A 216 -0.96 -14.61 9.30
C THR A 216 -1.40 -13.31 9.98
N ALA A 217 -0.47 -12.36 10.21
CA ALA A 217 -0.80 -11.05 10.77
C ALA A 217 -1.83 -10.30 9.91
N LEU A 218 -1.72 -10.40 8.58
CA LEU A 218 -2.65 -9.79 7.63
C LEU A 218 -4.04 -10.43 7.68
N ASP A 219 -4.11 -11.77 7.71
CA ASP A 219 -5.39 -12.47 7.84
C ASP A 219 -6.13 -12.03 9.11
N ARG A 220 -5.42 -11.96 10.25
CA ARG A 220 -5.99 -11.54 11.54
C ARG A 220 -6.49 -10.10 11.51
N ALA A 221 -5.68 -9.17 10.98
CA ALA A 221 -6.05 -7.76 10.91
C ALA A 221 -7.30 -7.52 10.05
N LEU A 222 -7.50 -8.33 9.00
CA LEU A 222 -8.68 -8.29 8.14
C LEU A 222 -9.87 -9.10 8.68
N GLY A 223 -9.73 -9.76 9.85
CA GLY A 223 -10.77 -10.63 10.40
C GLY A 223 -11.03 -11.90 9.57
N LEU A 224 -10.05 -12.32 8.77
CA LEU A 224 -10.14 -13.51 7.93
C LEU A 224 -9.68 -14.76 8.70
N ARG A 225 -10.17 -15.93 8.27
CA ARG A 225 -9.65 -17.21 8.77
C ARG A 225 -8.19 -17.35 8.38
N VAL A 226 -7.31 -17.58 9.35
CA VAL A 226 -5.90 -17.87 9.09
C VAL A 226 -5.75 -19.12 8.22
N ILE A 227 -4.93 -19.02 7.18
CA ILE A 227 -4.50 -20.17 6.37
C ILE A 227 -2.99 -20.37 6.49
N GLU A 228 -2.54 -21.60 6.28
CA GLU A 228 -1.13 -21.92 6.18
C GLU A 228 -0.57 -21.47 4.83
N ARG A 229 0.62 -20.87 4.84
CA ARG A 229 1.36 -20.43 3.66
C ARG A 229 2.82 -20.87 3.77
N ALA A 230 3.50 -20.94 2.64
CA ALA A 230 4.93 -21.12 2.62
C ALA A 230 5.64 -19.97 3.35
N SER A 231 6.76 -20.27 4.00
CA SER A 231 7.57 -19.27 4.70
C SER A 231 7.95 -18.13 3.76
N LEU A 232 7.74 -16.90 4.21
CA LEU A 232 8.20 -15.72 3.49
C LEU A 232 9.62 -15.36 3.90
N ALA A 233 10.38 -14.83 2.95
CA ALA A 233 11.66 -14.21 3.19
C ALA A 233 11.63 -12.78 2.65
N PRO A 234 12.26 -11.81 3.34
CA PRO A 234 12.38 -10.47 2.80
C PRO A 234 13.26 -10.53 1.53
N PRO A 235 12.87 -9.86 0.44
CA PRO A 235 13.68 -9.85 -0.76
C PRO A 235 15.03 -9.17 -0.46
N PRO A 236 16.15 -9.68 -1.00
CA PRO A 236 17.43 -9.02 -0.83
C PRO A 236 17.36 -7.64 -1.47
N ARG A 237 17.57 -6.59 -0.67
CA ARG A 237 17.66 -5.21 -1.15
C ARG A 237 19.10 -4.73 -1.03
N LYS A 238 19.59 -4.16 -2.12
CA LYS A 238 20.87 -3.46 -2.19
C LYS A 238 20.58 -2.03 -2.58
N TYR A 239 21.11 -1.10 -1.81
CA TYR A 239 20.97 0.33 -2.08
C TYR A 239 22.35 0.90 -2.47
N PRO A 240 22.40 1.93 -3.33
CA PRO A 240 23.65 2.62 -3.64
C PRO A 240 24.28 3.22 -2.37
N ALA A 241 25.61 3.21 -2.29
CA ALA A 241 26.34 3.71 -1.12
C ALA A 241 26.03 5.18 -0.81
N GLU A 242 25.88 5.99 -1.87
CA GLU A 242 25.48 7.40 -1.79
C GLU A 242 24.11 7.56 -1.09
N VAL A 243 23.13 6.74 -1.45
CA VAL A 243 21.76 6.83 -0.91
C VAL A 243 21.75 6.51 0.58
N VAL A 244 22.46 5.47 1.01
CA VAL A 244 22.60 5.16 2.44
C VAL A 244 23.39 6.26 3.16
N GLY A 245 24.49 6.74 2.55
CA GLY A 245 25.30 7.82 3.08
C GLY A 245 24.49 9.09 3.38
N ARG A 246 23.52 9.43 2.51
CA ARG A 246 22.60 10.56 2.73
C ARG A 246 21.78 10.40 4.03
N LEU A 247 21.18 9.23 4.28
CA LEU A 247 20.41 9.00 5.52
C LEU A 247 21.31 9.01 6.76
N VAL A 248 22.53 8.47 6.64
CA VAL A 248 23.51 8.47 7.73
C VAL A 248 23.89 9.90 8.11
N ALA A 249 24.11 10.77 7.12
CA ALA A 249 24.48 12.16 7.34
C ALA A 249 23.40 12.94 8.13
N VAL A 250 22.12 12.56 7.97
CA VAL A 250 21.00 13.19 8.68
C VAL A 250 20.45 12.36 9.86
N LYS A 251 21.19 11.35 10.35
CA LYS A 251 20.74 10.39 11.38
C LYS A 251 20.09 11.06 12.61
N GLN A 252 20.70 12.14 13.11
CA GLN A 252 20.17 12.85 14.29
C GLN A 252 18.81 13.51 14.01
N GLN A 253 18.66 14.12 12.83
CA GLN A 253 17.39 14.70 12.40
C GLN A 253 16.34 13.62 12.15
N LEU A 254 16.73 12.52 11.49
CA LEU A 254 15.87 11.35 11.29
C LEU A 254 15.28 10.87 12.62
N PHE A 255 16.11 10.69 13.66
CA PHE A 255 15.62 10.16 14.93
C PHE A 255 14.82 11.16 15.76
N LYS A 256 14.93 12.46 15.44
CA LYS A 256 14.05 13.47 16.02
C LYS A 256 12.67 13.49 15.34
N SER A 257 12.62 13.26 14.03
CA SER A 257 11.40 13.40 13.21
C SER A 257 10.64 12.09 12.97
N LEU A 258 11.32 10.93 13.06
CA LEU A 258 10.74 9.61 12.75
C LEU A 258 10.21 8.76 13.91
N PRO A 259 10.33 9.09 15.22
CA PRO A 259 9.63 8.33 16.24
C PRO A 259 8.15 8.28 15.88
N ASN A 260 7.67 7.09 15.54
CA ASN A 260 6.28 6.86 15.17
C ASN A 260 5.75 5.70 15.99
N ALA A 261 4.42 5.63 16.11
CA ALA A 261 3.75 4.65 16.96
C ALA A 261 4.09 3.18 16.64
N ASN A 262 4.66 2.88 15.46
CA ASN A 262 4.86 1.52 14.96
C ASN A 262 6.30 0.99 15.10
N TYR A 263 7.30 1.87 15.23
CA TYR A 263 8.72 1.51 15.28
C TYR A 263 9.46 2.26 16.38
N SER A 264 10.16 1.53 17.23
CA SER A 264 11.07 2.09 18.22
C SER A 264 12.31 2.71 17.56
N GLN A 265 12.93 3.67 18.25
CA GLN A 265 14.19 4.27 17.80
C GLN A 265 15.28 3.21 17.58
N VAL A 266 15.31 2.17 18.42
CA VAL A 266 16.27 1.05 18.31
C VAL A 266 16.07 0.28 17.00
N GLU A 267 14.83 0.00 16.60
CA GLU A 267 14.52 -0.68 15.34
C GLU A 267 14.91 0.15 14.12
N ILE A 268 14.66 1.46 14.17
CA ILE A 268 15.05 2.40 13.12
C ILE A 268 16.58 2.45 13.01
N GLU A 269 17.29 2.55 14.14
CA GLU A 269 18.75 2.58 14.17
C GLU A 269 19.37 1.28 13.66
N ASN A 270 18.83 0.13 14.08
CA ASN A 270 19.29 -1.17 13.61
C ASN A 270 19.13 -1.31 12.09
N ALA A 271 18.01 -0.85 11.52
CA ALA A 271 17.81 -0.87 10.07
C ALA A 271 18.85 -0.02 9.32
N LEU A 272 19.18 1.18 9.85
CA LEU A 272 20.21 2.03 9.26
C LEU A 272 21.61 1.40 9.35
N ASN A 273 21.98 0.84 10.51
CA ASN A 273 23.26 0.17 10.71
C ASN A 273 23.41 -1.04 9.77
N GLN A 274 22.36 -1.85 9.61
CA GLN A 274 22.35 -2.97 8.68
C GLN A 274 22.52 -2.52 7.22
N ALA A 275 21.89 -1.41 6.83
CA ALA A 275 22.06 -0.85 5.49
C ALA A 275 23.51 -0.37 5.25
N GLN A 276 24.16 0.21 6.26
CA GLN A 276 25.57 0.61 6.21
C GLN A 276 26.53 -0.59 6.11
N GLN A 277 26.33 -1.62 6.93
CA GLN A 277 27.18 -2.82 6.93
C GLN A 277 27.20 -3.50 5.56
N LYS A 278 26.05 -3.60 4.89
CA LYS A 278 25.93 -4.16 3.53
C LYS A 278 26.68 -3.39 2.44
N ILE A 279 27.10 -2.15 2.72
CA ILE A 279 27.98 -1.38 1.83
C ILE A 279 29.44 -1.73 2.09
N ALA A 280 29.83 -1.89 3.37
CA ALA A 280 31.21 -2.17 3.77
C ALA A 280 31.70 -3.58 3.39
N GLU A 281 30.78 -4.52 3.14
CA GLU A 281 31.09 -5.87 2.64
C GLU A 281 31.40 -5.93 1.12
N LYS A 282 31.60 -4.77 0.47
CA LYS A 282 32.00 -4.64 -0.95
C LYS A 282 33.40 -4.09 -1.07
#